data_AF-A0A803LUK2-F1
#
_entry.id   AF-A0A803LUK2-F1
#
_cell.length_a   1.000
_cell.length_b   1.000
_cell.length_c   1.000
_cell.angle_alpha   90.00
_cell.angle_beta   90.00
_cell.angle_gamma   90.00
#
_symmetry.space_group_name_H-M   'P 1'
#
loop_
_entity.id
_entity.type
_entity.pdbx_description
1 polymer ?
#
loop_
_entity_poly.entity_id
_entity_poly.type
_entity_poly.pdbx_seq_one_letter_code
_entity_poly.pdbx_strand_id
1 'polypeptide(L)'
;MAAATAIFLIKVLMFAYLTAAASTASNFYQNFDLTWGDGRAKILNNGQLLKLSLDKASGSGFQSKNQYLFGKIDMKIKLVPGTLLAL
;
A
#
# COMPACT_ATOMS: atom_id res chain seq x y z
N MET A 1 -19.13 15.59 -39.44
CA MET A 1 -17.93 14.71 -39.38
C MET A 1 -17.00 15.06 -38.21
N ALA A 2 -16.55 16.32 -38.09
CA ALA A 2 -15.61 16.77 -37.04
C ALA A 2 -16.16 16.68 -35.60
N ALA A 3 -17.43 17.04 -35.38
CA ALA A 3 -18.03 16.95 -34.04
C ALA A 3 -18.17 15.49 -33.55
N ALA A 4 -18.54 14.57 -34.44
CA ALA A 4 -18.68 13.15 -34.11
C ALA A 4 -17.33 12.51 -33.75
N THR A 5 -16.26 12.88 -34.45
CA THR A 5 -14.88 12.43 -34.15
C THR A 5 -14.36 13.01 -32.84
N ALA A 6 -14.65 14.29 -32.54
CA ALA A 6 -14.31 14.90 -31.25
C ALA A 6 -15.04 14.22 -30.07
N ILE A 7 -16.33 13.94 -30.20
CA ILE A 7 -17.12 13.23 -29.18
C ILE A 7 -16.58 11.81 -28.95
N PHE A 8 -16.19 11.12 -30.03
CA PHE A 8 -15.57 9.79 -29.93
C PHE A 8 -14.24 9.85 -29.17
N LEU A 9 -13.37 10.82 -29.48
CA LEU A 9 -12.11 11.04 -28.77
C LEU A 9 -12.30 11.33 -27.28
N ILE A 10 -13.28 12.18 -26.93
CA ILE A 10 -13.59 12.48 -25.53
C ILE A 10 -14.02 11.23 -24.76
N LYS A 11 -14.83 10.36 -25.39
CA LYS A 11 -15.24 9.08 -24.77
C LYS A 11 -14.06 8.13 -24.56
N VAL A 12 -13.15 8.04 -25.54
CA VAL A 12 -11.93 7.22 -25.42
C VAL A 12 -11.04 7.74 -24.28
N LEU A 13 -10.86 9.05 -24.18
CA LEU A 13 -10.07 9.68 -23.13
C LEU A 13 -10.70 9.48 -21.74
N MET A 14 -12.02 9.66 -21.60
CA MET A 14 -12.72 9.38 -20.35
C MET A 14 -12.59 7.91 -19.93
N PHE A 15 -12.74 6.98 -20.88
CA PHE A 15 -12.59 5.55 -20.59
C PHE A 15 -11.17 5.20 -20.14
N ALA A 16 -10.14 5.75 -20.79
CA ALA A 16 -8.74 5.56 -20.40
C ALA A 16 -8.42 6.14 -19.01
N TYR A 17 -9.01 7.29 -18.65
CA TYR A 17 -8.83 7.88 -17.33
C TYR A 17 -9.47 7.03 -16.22
N LEU A 18 -10.69 6.53 -16.46
CA LEU A 18 -11.42 5.70 -15.50
C LEU A 18 -10.69 4.37 -15.22
N THR A 19 -10.11 3.74 -16.24
CA THR A 19 -9.35 2.49 -16.07
C THR A 19 -8.02 2.72 -15.35
N ALA A 20 -7.35 3.86 -15.57
CA ALA A 20 -6.16 4.23 -14.83
C ALA A 20 -6.46 4.47 -13.34
N ALA A 21 -7.55 5.19 -13.03
CA ALA A 21 -7.97 5.48 -11.66
C ALA A 21 -8.36 4.21 -10.87
N ALA A 22 -8.92 3.20 -11.54
CA ALA A 22 -9.29 1.92 -10.92
C ALA A 22 -8.07 1.07 -10.51
N SER A 23 -6.86 1.39 -10.99
CA SER A 23 -5.65 0.58 -10.80
C SER A 23 -4.76 1.00 -9.63
N THR A 24 -5.24 1.86 -8.72
CA THR A 24 -4.47 2.20 -7.52
C THR A 24 -4.42 1.01 -6.57
N ALA A 25 -3.46 0.11 -6.79
CA ALA A 25 -3.05 -0.84 -5.77
C ALA A 25 -2.70 -0.03 -4.51
N SER A 26 -3.30 -0.40 -3.37
CA SER A 26 -3.10 0.32 -2.11
C SER A 26 -1.59 0.44 -1.83
N ASN A 27 -1.13 1.67 -1.69
CA ASN A 27 0.27 1.99 -1.49
C ASN A 27 0.53 2.29 0.00
N PHE A 28 1.46 1.57 0.61
CA PHE A 28 1.79 1.74 2.02
C PHE A 28 2.29 3.16 2.35
N TYR A 29 2.99 3.85 1.44
CA TYR A 29 3.44 5.23 1.65
C TYR A 29 2.29 6.22 1.84
N GLN A 30 1.14 5.96 1.22
CA GLN A 30 -0.01 6.85 1.29
C GLN A 30 -0.81 6.68 2.58
N ASN A 31 -0.81 5.48 3.15
CA ASN A 31 -1.74 5.11 4.23
C ASN A 31 -1.08 4.94 5.59
N PHE A 32 0.23 4.66 5.64
CA PHE A 32 0.93 4.30 6.87
C PHE A 32 2.27 5.02 7.04
N ASP A 33 2.63 5.26 8.29
CA ASP A 33 3.95 5.72 8.72
C ASP A 33 4.71 4.60 9.43
N LEU A 34 6.03 4.57 9.25
CA LEU A 34 6.92 3.68 9.98
C LEU A 34 7.29 4.34 11.31
N THR A 35 6.83 3.78 12.42
CA THR A 35 6.91 4.43 13.74
C THR A 35 8.04 3.90 14.61
N TRP A 36 8.49 2.67 14.38
CA TRP A 36 9.52 2.02 15.19
C TRP A 36 10.38 1.08 14.37
N GLY A 37 11.65 0.94 14.78
CA GLY A 37 12.49 -0.19 14.38
C GLY A 37 13.85 0.15 13.81
N ASP A 38 14.24 1.43 13.72
CA ASP A 38 15.60 1.84 13.32
C ASP A 38 16.11 1.08 12.08
N GLY A 39 15.33 1.17 10.99
CA GLY A 39 15.60 0.44 9.74
C GLY A 39 15.05 -0.99 9.65
N ARG A 40 14.43 -1.52 10.70
CA ARG A 40 13.77 -2.85 10.71
C ARG A 40 12.35 -2.85 10.14
N ALA A 41 11.73 -1.68 10.01
CA ALA A 41 10.55 -1.49 9.17
C ALA A 41 10.98 -0.91 7.82
N LYS A 42 10.53 -1.52 6.71
CA LYS A 42 10.81 -1.02 5.35
C LYS A 42 9.59 -1.17 4.46
N ILE A 43 9.34 -0.14 3.66
CA ILE A 43 8.42 -0.20 2.53
C ILE A 43 9.23 -0.45 1.27
N LEU A 44 8.89 -1.52 0.55
CA LEU A 44 9.59 -2.03 -0.62
C LEU A 44 8.62 -2.06 -1.82
N ASN A 45 9.15 -2.41 -3.00
CA ASN A 45 8.38 -2.58 -4.24
C ASN A 45 7.47 -1.38 -4.54
N ASN A 46 8.04 -0.18 -4.47
CA ASN A 46 7.33 1.08 -4.73
C ASN A 46 6.04 1.25 -3.90
N GLY A 47 6.04 0.79 -2.65
CA GLY A 47 4.89 0.96 -1.76
C GLY A 47 3.97 -0.25 -1.67
N GLN A 48 4.29 -1.36 -2.32
CA GLN A 48 3.42 -2.54 -2.35
C GLN A 48 3.73 -3.59 -1.30
N LEU A 49 4.89 -3.51 -0.63
CA LEU A 49 5.30 -4.48 0.38
C LEU A 49 5.82 -3.78 1.63
N LEU A 50 5.16 -3.99 2.76
CA LEU A 50 5.67 -3.62 4.07
C LEU A 50 6.37 -4.83 4.69
N LYS A 51 7.66 -4.68 5.02
CA LYS A 51 8.47 -5.69 5.70
C LYS A 51 8.83 -5.21 7.09
N LEU A 52 8.54 -6.04 8.08
CA LEU A 52 8.94 -5.86 9.47
C LEU A 52 9.95 -6.95 9.85
N SER A 53 10.93 -6.59 10.66
CA SER A 53 11.87 -7.53 11.26
C SER A 53 12.06 -7.28 12.75
N LEU A 54 12.56 -8.30 13.44
CA LEU A 54 12.89 -8.32 14.86
C LEU A 54 14.27 -8.97 15.00
N ASP A 55 15.11 -8.37 15.83
CA ASP A 55 16.37 -8.96 16.29
C ASP A 55 16.51 -8.78 17.80
N LYS A 56 17.68 -9.10 18.36
CA LYS A 56 17.95 -8.97 19.80
C LYS A 56 17.89 -7.53 20.30
N ALA A 57 18.09 -6.54 19.43
CA ALA A 57 18.09 -5.15 19.83
C ALA A 57 16.67 -4.59 19.87
N SER A 58 15.85 -4.86 18.85
CA SER A 58 14.45 -4.41 18.85
C SER A 58 13.58 -5.03 17.75
N GLY A 59 12.28 -4.83 17.89
CA GLY A 59 11.27 -5.08 16.85
C GLY A 59 11.09 -3.90 15.89
N SER A 60 9.95 -3.87 15.21
CA SER A 60 9.56 -2.79 14.29
C SER A 60 8.04 -2.63 14.20
N GLY A 61 7.57 -1.46 13.79
CA GLY A 61 6.16 -1.12 13.78
C GLY A 61 5.78 -0.05 12.76
N PHE A 62 4.49 0.01 12.47
CA PHE A 62 3.87 0.99 11.58
C PHE A 62 2.52 1.41 12.14
N GLN A 63 2.03 2.57 11.71
CA GLN A 63 0.76 3.14 12.14
C GLN A 63 0.02 3.72 10.94
N SER A 64 -1.32 3.68 10.94
CA SER A 64 -2.09 4.42 9.94
C SER A 64 -1.92 5.93 10.15
N LYS A 65 -1.82 6.67 9.04
CA LYS A 65 -1.74 8.14 9.08
C LYS A 65 -2.99 8.79 9.65
N ASN A 66 -4.13 8.16 9.38
CA ASN A 66 -5.42 8.64 9.81
C ASN A 66 -5.96 7.77 10.95
N GLN A 67 -6.81 8.38 11.77
CA GLN A 67 -7.61 7.71 12.77
C GLN A 67 -9.01 7.46 12.22
N TYR A 68 -9.59 6.31 12.57
CA TYR A 68 -10.89 5.88 12.08
C TYR A 68 -11.76 5.48 13.28
N LEU A 69 -12.97 6.05 13.36
CA LEU A 69 -13.96 5.66 14.37
C LEU A 69 -14.65 4.34 13.99
N PHE A 70 -14.83 4.11 12.69
CA PHE A 70 -15.36 2.88 12.10
C PHE A 70 -14.61 2.56 10.82
N GLY A 71 -14.40 1.27 10.50
CA GLY A 71 -13.73 0.88 9.27
C GLY A 71 -13.52 -0.62 9.15
N LYS A 72 -13.15 -1.05 7.94
CA LYS A 72 -12.68 -2.40 7.65
C LYS A 72 -11.25 -2.31 7.16
N ILE A 73 -10.35 -3.05 7.80
CA ILE A 73 -8.93 -3.10 7.45
C ILE A 73 -8.64 -4.49 6.88
N ASP A 74 -8.32 -4.54 5.59
CA ASP A 74 -7.93 -5.78 4.91
C ASP A 74 -6.44 -5.74 4.58
N MET A 75 -5.68 -6.75 5.03
CA MET A 75 -4.25 -6.87 4.77
C MET A 75 -3.86 -8.31 4.41
N LYS A 76 -2.94 -8.47 3.46
CA LYS A 76 -2.29 -9.75 3.18
C LYS A 76 -1.02 -9.86 4.02
N ILE A 77 -0.96 -10.85 4.90
CA ILE A 77 0.17 -11.05 5.83
C ILE A 77 0.88 -12.36 5.49
N LYS A 78 2.20 -12.29 5.35
CA LYS A 78 3.08 -13.45 5.31
C LYS A 78 3.91 -13.49 6.59
N LEU A 79 3.76 -14.56 7.36
CA LEU A 79 4.52 -14.76 8.59
C LEU A 79 5.94 -15.25 8.30
N VAL A 80 6.84 -14.97 9.22
CA VAL A 80 8.17 -15.58 9.23
C VAL A 80 8.04 -17.10 9.45
N PRO A 81 8.84 -17.92 8.77
CA PRO A 81 8.88 -19.36 9.04
C PRO A 81 9.72 -19.66 10.29
N GLY A 82 9.23 -20.49 11.21
CA GLY A 82 9.99 -21.05 12.34
C GLY A 82 9.59 -20.59 13.74
N THR A 83 9.80 -21.48 14.73
CA THR A 83 9.33 -21.44 16.11
C THR A 83 10.19 -20.55 17.03
N LEU A 84 9.54 -19.91 18.01
CA LEU A 84 10.14 -19.05 19.03
C LEU A 84 11.01 -19.85 20.03
N LEU A 85 12.25 -20.19 19.66
CA LEU A 85 13.26 -20.71 20.59
C LEU A 85 14.66 -20.32 20.09
N ALA A 86 14.98 -19.06 20.28
CA ALA A 86 16.34 -18.54 20.29
C ALA A 86 16.48 -17.67 21.55
N LEU A 87 16.39 -18.32 22.71
CA LEU A 87 16.98 -17.82 23.95
C LEU A 87 18.36 -18.47 24.07
#